data_AF-A0A6L2Q4X9-F1
#
_entry.id   AF-A0A6L2Q4X9-F1
#
_cell.length_a   1.000
_cell.length_b   1.000
_cell.length_c   1.000
_cell.angle_alpha   90.00
_cell.angle_beta   90.00
_cell.angle_gamma   90.00
#
_symmetry.space_group_name_H-M   'P 1'
#
loop_
_entity.id
_entity.type
_entity.pdbx_description
1 polymer ?
#
loop_
_entity_poly.entity_id
_entity_poly.type
_entity_poly.pdbx_seq_one_letter_code
_entity_poly.pdbx_strand_id
1 'polypeptide(L)'
;SVETLPVSLDGKEYELQELAQIIRKNPKTIVINMASFPQAIPSALQSISKSGMNLNPQQDGTTLFIPIPKVTKEHRENLAKNAKALFIKCKDSIRDVQNKYVKSVKNNSTISQDLSHNIQYQ
;
A
#
# COMPACT_ATOMS: atom_id res chain seq x y z
N SER A 1 -6.90 -1.23 1.03
CA SER A 1 -8.00 -0.79 1.90
C SER A 1 -8.45 -1.95 2.77
N VAL A 2 -9.27 -1.74 3.82
CA VAL A 2 -9.77 -2.85 4.65
C VAL A 2 -10.55 -3.88 3.81
N GLU A 3 -11.21 -3.41 2.74
CA GLU A 3 -12.00 -4.23 1.81
C GLU A 3 -11.15 -5.23 0.98
N THR A 4 -9.96 -4.80 0.54
CA THR A 4 -9.07 -5.56 -0.36
C THR A 4 -8.01 -6.35 0.40
N LEU A 5 -8.30 -6.71 1.65
CA LEU A 5 -7.33 -7.31 2.55
C LEU A 5 -7.35 -8.84 2.34
N PRO A 6 -6.21 -9.48 2.01
CA PRO A 6 -6.17 -10.92 1.79
C PRO A 6 -6.34 -11.68 3.11
N VAL A 7 -7.29 -12.60 3.12
CA VAL A 7 -7.60 -13.49 4.24
C VAL A 7 -7.51 -14.92 3.75
N SER A 8 -6.73 -15.73 4.47
CA SER A 8 -6.62 -17.16 4.16
C SER A 8 -7.77 -17.92 4.83
N LEU A 9 -8.52 -18.67 4.01
CA LEU A 9 -9.55 -19.60 4.44
C LEU A 9 -9.32 -20.94 3.73
N ASP A 10 -9.18 -22.01 4.52
CA ASP A 10 -9.03 -23.39 4.02
C ASP A 10 -7.94 -23.56 2.94
N GLY A 11 -6.81 -22.85 3.09
CA GLY A 11 -5.67 -22.92 2.19
C GLY A 11 -5.79 -22.10 0.90
N LYS A 12 -6.87 -21.32 0.75
CA LYS A 12 -7.05 -20.36 -0.35
C LYS A 12 -7.07 -18.93 0.21
N GLU A 13 -6.58 -17.99 -0.59
CA GLU A 13 -6.67 -16.56 -0.27
C GLU A 13 -7.93 -15.97 -0.91
N TYR A 14 -8.67 -15.20 -0.11
CA TYR A 14 -9.85 -14.47 -0.52
C TYR A 14 -9.72 -13.02 -0.05
N GLU A 15 -10.41 -12.11 -0.72
CA GLU A 15 -10.51 -10.75 -0.23
C GLU A 15 -11.55 -10.64 0.88
N LEU A 16 -11.32 -9.75 1.85
CA LEU A 16 -12.24 -9.57 2.97
C LEU A 16 -13.67 -9.21 2.53
N GLN A 17 -13.82 -8.50 1.42
CA GLN A 17 -15.13 -8.18 0.84
C GLN A 17 -15.90 -9.38 0.27
N GLU A 18 -15.21 -10.47 -0.08
CA GLU A 18 -15.84 -11.70 -0.58
C GLU A 18 -16.35 -12.58 0.56
N LEU A 19 -15.67 -12.52 1.70
CA LEU A 19 -16.00 -13.30 2.90
C LEU A 19 -16.95 -12.57 3.86
N ALA A 20 -17.12 -11.25 3.70
CA ALA A 20 -17.81 -10.43 4.69
C ALA A 20 -18.55 -9.24 4.07
N GLN A 21 -19.64 -8.84 4.73
CA GLN A 21 -20.32 -7.58 4.41
C GLN A 21 -19.70 -6.44 5.20
N ILE A 22 -19.15 -5.45 4.49
CA ILE A 22 -18.49 -4.28 5.09
C ILE A 22 -19.45 -3.10 5.09
N ILE A 23 -19.74 -2.58 6.29
CA ILE A 23 -20.69 -1.48 6.52
C ILE A 23 -19.97 -0.36 7.26
N ARG A 24 -19.99 0.85 6.71
CA ARG A 24 -19.44 2.04 7.38
C ARG A 24 -20.52 2.69 8.23
N LYS A 25 -20.61 2.30 9.51
CA LYS A 25 -21.64 2.82 10.44
C LYS A 25 -21.42 4.30 10.77
N ASN A 26 -20.17 4.71 10.98
CA ASN A 26 -19.81 6.11 11.19
C ASN A 26 -18.36 6.35 10.71
N PRO A 27 -17.90 7.61 10.55
CA PRO A 27 -16.54 7.90 10.08
C PRO A 27 -15.41 7.35 10.96
N LYS A 28 -15.74 6.91 12.18
CA LYS A 28 -14.79 6.38 13.17
C LYS A 28 -14.92 4.87 13.37
N THR A 29 -15.86 4.18 12.72
CA THR A 29 -16.20 2.78 12.99
C THR A 29 -16.67 2.10 11.73
N ILE A 30 -15.91 1.09 11.32
CA ILE A 30 -16.31 0.15 10.28
C ILE A 30 -16.86 -1.10 10.99
N VAL A 31 -17.97 -1.61 10.48
CA VAL A 31 -18.59 -2.85 10.93
C VAL A 31 -18.41 -3.87 9.82
N ILE A 32 -17.86 -5.04 10.14
CA ILE A 32 -17.68 -6.14 9.20
C ILE A 32 -18.50 -7.31 9.70
N ASN A 33 -19.52 -7.68 8.94
CA ASN A 33 -20.37 -8.83 9.25
C ASN A 33 -19.86 -10.07 8.52
N MET A 34 -19.40 -11.07 9.27
CA MET A 34 -18.83 -12.33 8.78
C MET A 34 -19.81 -13.51 8.98
N ALA A 35 -21.11 -13.25 9.10
CA ALA A 35 -22.12 -14.29 9.36
C ALA A 35 -22.11 -15.44 8.33
N SER A 36 -21.72 -15.16 7.08
CA SER A 36 -21.61 -16.18 6.02
C SER A 36 -20.43 -17.15 6.24
N PHE A 37 -19.34 -16.68 6.86
CA PHE A 37 -18.12 -17.47 7.08
C PHE A 37 -17.51 -17.22 8.48
N PRO A 38 -18.15 -17.70 9.57
CA PRO A 38 -17.65 -17.49 10.93
C PRO A 38 -16.25 -18.09 11.16
N GLN A 39 -15.93 -19.19 10.48
CA GLN A 39 -14.59 -19.82 10.52
C GLN A 39 -13.45 -18.92 10.02
N ALA A 40 -13.75 -17.92 9.19
CA ALA A 40 -12.74 -16.98 8.68
C ALA A 40 -12.40 -15.85 9.66
N ILE A 41 -13.14 -15.72 10.77
CA ILE A 41 -12.98 -14.62 11.75
C ILE A 41 -11.55 -14.55 12.32
N PRO A 42 -10.93 -15.65 12.80
CA PRO A 42 -9.57 -15.59 13.32
C PRO A 42 -8.55 -15.15 12.28
N SER A 43 -8.67 -15.65 11.05
CA SER A 43 -7.81 -15.25 9.93
C SER A 43 -7.98 -13.77 9.59
N ALA A 44 -9.22 -13.28 9.53
CA ALA A 44 -9.49 -11.87 9.25
C ALA A 44 -8.92 -10.95 10.35
N LEU A 45 -9.07 -11.30 11.63
CA LEU A 45 -8.48 -10.56 12.74
C LEU A 45 -6.96 -10.46 12.64
N GLN A 46 -6.29 -11.58 12.32
CA GLN A 46 -4.85 -11.60 12.12
C GLN A 46 -4.43 -10.74 10.93
N SER A 47 -5.11 -10.85 9.79
CA SER A 47 -4.77 -10.07 8.61
C SER A 47 -5.01 -8.57 8.83
N ILE A 48 -6.07 -8.17 9.53
CA ILE A 48 -6.32 -6.77 9.93
C ILE A 48 -5.20 -6.25 10.83
N SER A 49 -4.77 -7.03 11.82
CA SER A 49 -3.66 -6.65 12.71
C SER A 49 -2.33 -6.52 11.94
N LYS A 50 -2.06 -7.43 11.00
CA LYS A 50 -0.85 -7.44 10.16
C LYS A 50 -0.84 -6.38 9.06
N SER A 51 -1.99 -5.79 8.71
CA SER A 51 -2.11 -4.80 7.62
C SER A 51 -1.32 -3.51 7.84
N GLY A 52 -0.75 -3.30 9.04
CA GLY A 52 0.01 -2.10 9.38
C GLY A 52 -0.87 -0.86 9.58
N MET A 53 -2.20 -1.01 9.57
CA MET A 53 -3.15 0.09 9.78
C MET A 53 -3.33 0.46 11.27
N ASN A 54 -2.72 -0.30 12.20
CA ASN A 54 -2.84 -0.11 13.65
C ASN A 54 -4.30 0.02 14.12
N LEU A 55 -5.19 -0.78 13.52
CA LEU A 55 -6.60 -0.85 13.89
C LEU A 55 -6.79 -1.92 14.97
N ASN A 56 -7.70 -1.68 15.91
CA ASN A 56 -8.01 -2.62 16.98
C ASN A 56 -9.41 -3.23 16.78
N PRO A 57 -9.57 -4.30 15.98
CA PRO A 57 -10.87 -4.92 15.77
C PRO A 57 -11.42 -5.54 17.07
N GLN A 58 -12.68 -5.28 17.37
CA GLN A 58 -13.43 -5.88 18.47
C GLN A 58 -14.43 -6.88 17.90
N GLN A 59 -14.39 -8.12 18.38
CA GLN A 59 -15.33 -9.15 17.95
C GLN A 59 -16.57 -9.16 18.85
N ASP A 60 -17.74 -9.20 18.21
CA ASP A 60 -19.04 -9.42 18.84
C ASP A 60 -19.80 -10.49 18.04
N GLY A 61 -19.75 -11.73 18.52
CA GLY A 61 -20.28 -12.90 17.81
C GLY A 61 -19.67 -13.05 16.40
N THR A 62 -20.50 -12.89 15.37
CA THR A 62 -20.11 -12.95 13.95
C THR A 62 -19.78 -11.58 13.34
N THR A 63 -19.80 -10.52 14.13
CA THR A 63 -19.56 -9.14 13.68
C THR A 63 -18.25 -8.60 14.26
N LEU A 64 -17.46 -7.91 13.43
CA LEU A 64 -16.24 -7.23 13.84
C LEU A 64 -16.45 -5.71 13.79
N PHE A 65 -16.18 -5.04 14.90
CA PHE A 65 -16.18 -3.59 15.03
C PHE A 65 -14.74 -3.06 14.95
N ILE A 66 -14.46 -2.25 13.94
CA ILE A 66 -13.13 -1.71 13.70
C ILE A 66 -13.18 -0.19 13.96
N PRO A 67 -12.74 0.27 15.15
CA PRO A 67 -12.57 1.67 15.42
C PRO A 67 -11.39 2.23 14.60
N ILE A 68 -11.65 3.31 13.88
CA ILE A 68 -10.64 4.08 13.15
C ILE A 68 -10.08 5.14 14.12
N PRO A 69 -8.78 5.06 14.47
CA PRO A 69 -8.14 6.07 15.29
C PRO A 69 -8.21 7.45 14.63
N LYS A 70 -8.30 8.50 15.45
CA LYS A 70 -8.18 9.87 14.93
C LYS A 70 -6.77 10.09 14.42
N VAL A 71 -6.66 10.58 13.19
CA VAL A 71 -5.38 10.99 12.62
C VAL A 71 -4.88 12.23 13.37
N THR A 72 -3.79 12.10 14.12
CA THR A 72 -3.17 13.21 14.85
C THR A 72 -2.34 14.11 13.91
N LYS A 73 -2.03 15.33 14.35
CA LYS A 73 -1.16 16.25 13.61
C LYS A 73 0.21 15.61 13.33
N GLU A 74 0.80 14.99 14.34
CA GLU A 74 2.08 14.27 14.25
C GLU A 74 2.04 13.15 13.19
N HIS A 75 0.97 12.34 13.16
CA HIS A 75 0.84 11.29 12.15
C HIS A 75 0.81 11.86 10.72
N ARG A 76 0.12 12.99 10.51
CA ARG A 76 0.11 13.67 9.20
C ARG A 76 1.49 14.19 8.81
N GLU A 77 2.22 14.77 9.75
CA GLU A 77 3.58 15.28 9.50
C GLU A 77 4.55 14.15 9.16
N ASN A 78 4.48 13.02 9.87
CA ASN A 78 5.29 11.83 9.58
C ASN A 78 4.93 11.23 8.22
N LEU A 79 3.64 11.17 7.88
CA LEU A 79 3.19 10.71 6.57
C LEU A 79 3.73 11.61 5.44
N ALA A 80 3.68 12.94 5.62
CA ALA A 80 4.21 13.89 4.64
C ALA A 80 5.73 13.76 4.47
N LYS A 81 6.47 13.55 5.56
CA LYS A 81 7.93 13.29 5.52
C LYS A 81 8.24 12.01 4.75
N ASN A 82 7.51 10.92 5.02
CA ASN A 82 7.68 9.65 4.31
C ASN A 82 7.37 9.78 2.83
N ALA A 83 6.29 10.47 2.46
CA ALA A 83 5.96 10.74 1.06
C ALA A 83 7.08 11.51 0.34
N LYS A 84 7.66 12.53 0.99
CA LYS A 84 8.80 13.28 0.46
C LYS A 84 10.04 12.39 0.26
N ALA A 85 10.33 11.50 1.21
CA ALA A 85 11.46 10.56 1.10
C ALA A 85 11.26 9.60 -0.08
N LEU A 86 10.05 9.05 -0.25
CA LEU A 86 9.70 8.19 -1.38
C LEU A 86 9.83 8.94 -2.73
N PHE A 87 9.40 10.19 -2.78
CA PHE A 87 9.55 11.04 -3.97
C PHE A 87 11.03 11.25 -4.34
N ILE A 88 11.87 11.58 -3.37
CA ILE A 88 13.32 11.78 -3.60
C ILE A 88 13.94 10.49 -4.14
N LYS A 89 13.63 9.34 -3.52
CA LYS A 89 14.13 8.04 -3.98
C LYS A 89 13.71 7.72 -5.41
N CYS A 90 12.47 8.02 -5.78
CA CYS A 90 11.98 7.85 -7.15
C CYS A 90 12.72 8.77 -8.14
N LYS A 91 12.87 10.06 -7.80
CA LYS A 91 13.63 11.03 -8.59
C LYS A 91 15.08 10.57 -8.81
N ASP A 92 15.74 10.11 -7.76
CA ASP A 92 17.13 9.64 -7.85
C ASP A 92 17.22 8.37 -8.70
N SER A 93 16.27 7.44 -8.57
CA SER A 93 16.20 6.26 -9.44
C SER A 93 16.03 6.63 -10.92
N ILE A 94 15.21 7.65 -11.24
CA ILE A 94 15.05 8.14 -12.62
C ILE A 94 16.39 8.73 -13.12
N ARG A 95 17.05 9.54 -12.29
CA ARG A 95 18.36 10.13 -12.61
C ARG A 95 19.43 9.07 -12.83
N ASP A 96 19.44 8.01 -12.03
CA ASP A 96 20.37 6.89 -12.18
C ASP A 96 20.16 6.15 -13.50
N VAL A 97 18.91 5.93 -13.90
CA VAL A 97 18.56 5.34 -15.19
C VAL A 97 19.02 6.24 -16.33
N GLN A 98 18.72 7.54 -16.28
CA GLN A 98 19.18 8.52 -17.27
C GLN A 98 20.71 8.50 -17.41
N ASN A 99 21.43 8.54 -16.28
CA ASN A 99 22.89 8.50 -16.28
C ASN A 99 23.46 7.20 -16.87
N LYS A 100 22.82 6.06 -16.62
CA LYS A 100 23.21 4.77 -17.23
C LYS A 100 23.04 4.79 -18.74
N TYR A 101 21.93 5.32 -19.25
CA TYR A 101 21.71 5.47 -20.69
C TYR A 101 22.73 6.41 -21.33
N VAL A 102 22.97 7.58 -20.73
CA VAL A 102 23.98 8.54 -21.22
C VAL A 102 25.38 7.91 -21.27
N LYS A 103 25.78 7.16 -20.25
CA LYS A 103 27.06 6.42 -20.24
C LYS A 103 27.12 5.36 -21.34
N SER A 104 26.02 4.63 -21.56
CA SER A 104 25.95 3.60 -22.60
C SER A 104 26.05 4.19 -24.00
N VAL A 105 25.42 5.34 -24.26
CA VAL A 105 25.53 6.08 -25.53
C VAL A 105 26.96 6.59 -25.73
N LYS A 106 27.61 7.14 -24.69
CA LYS A 106 29.00 7.60 -24.75
C LYS A 106 30.01 6.48 -25.06
N ASN A 107 29.75 5.27 -24.57
CA ASN A 107 30.64 4.13 -24.79
C ASN A 107 30.45 3.47 -26.17
N ASN A 108 29.42 3.84 -26.93
CA ASN A 108 29.24 3.35 -28.30
C ASN A 108 30.10 4.18 -29.27
N SER A 109 31.15 3.57 -29.84
CA SER A 109 32.10 4.23 -30.74
C SER A 109 31.52 4.63 -32.10
N THR A 110 30.31 4.19 -32.43
CA THR A 110 29.63 4.44 -33.71
C THR A 110 28.89 5.79 -33.74
N ILE A 111 28.75 6.47 -32.61
CA ILE A 111 27.91 7.67 -32.48
C ILE A 111 28.77 8.93 -32.59
N SER A 112 28.37 9.87 -33.47
CA SER A 112 29.04 11.16 -33.62
C SER A 112 29.00 11.98 -32.32
N GLN A 113 30.06 12.74 -32.06
CA GLN A 113 30.23 13.54 -30.85
C GLN A 113 29.07 14.54 -30.65
N ASP A 114 28.61 15.17 -31.74
CA ASP A 114 27.48 16.12 -31.73
C ASP A 114 26.15 15.44 -31.36
N LEU A 115 25.93 14.22 -31.83
CA LEU A 115 24.70 13.46 -31.52
C LEU A 115 24.70 13.03 -30.04
N SER A 116 25.86 12.62 -29.52
CA SER A 116 26.01 12.27 -28.09
C SER A 116 25.80 13.48 -27.15
N HIS A 117 26.11 14.70 -27.63
CA HIS A 117 25.89 15.94 -26.90
C HIS A 117 24.40 16.30 -26.91
N ASN A 118 23.72 16.24 -28.06
CA ASN A 118 22.28 16.48 -28.16
C ASN A 118 21.44 15.53 -27.30
N ILE A 119 21.79 14.25 -27.22
CA ILE A 119 21.10 13.25 -26.38
C ILE A 119 21.23 13.57 -24.88
N GLN A 120 22.26 14.31 -24.45
CA GLN A 120 22.40 14.74 -23.05
C GLN A 120 21.48 15.90 -22.66
N TYR A 121 21.01 16.68 -23.63
CA TYR A 121 20.12 17.82 -23.40
C TYR A 121 18.63 17.52 -23.62
N GLN A 122 18.31 16.32 -24.13
CA GLN A 122 16.95 15.75 -24.13
C GLN A 122 16.64 15.07 -22.79
#